data_AF-A0A2G6D4D4-F1
#
_entry.id   AF-A0A2G6D4D4-F1
#
_cell.length_a   1.000
_cell.length_b   1.000
_cell.length_c   1.000
_cell.angle_alpha   90.00
_cell.angle_beta   90.00
_cell.angle_gamma   90.00
#
_symmetry.space_group_name_H-M   'P 1'
#
loop_
_entity.id
_entity.type
_entity.pdbx_description
1 polymer ?
#
loop_
_entity_poly.entity_id
_entity_poly.type
_entity_poly.pdbx_seq_one_letter_code
_entity_poly.pdbx_strand_id
1 'polypeptide(L)'
;MRDRTQNKEQQKLNEHHLRLFRRFLAGGILMISCLIGVFMLNIYLEPSKEQEICALIALIGAGIGGVIALTGYIGLMTIRFRQFIERD
;
A
#
# COMPACT_ATOMS: atom_id res chain seq x y z
N MET A 1 -32.65 6.37 -20.17
CA MET A 1 -31.25 6.10 -20.58
C MET A 1 -30.21 6.76 -19.68
N ARG A 2 -30.41 8.00 -19.21
CA ARG A 2 -29.47 8.76 -18.33
C ARG A 2 -29.08 8.02 -17.03
N ASP A 3 -30.03 7.32 -16.43
CA ASP A 3 -29.90 6.62 -15.14
C ASP A 3 -28.93 5.40 -15.19
N ARG A 4 -28.91 4.66 -16.31
CA ARG A 4 -27.98 3.55 -16.51
C ARG A 4 -26.53 4.00 -16.70
N THR A 5 -26.33 5.22 -17.22
CA THR A 5 -24.99 5.76 -17.49
C THR A 5 -24.33 6.21 -16.19
N GLN A 6 -25.07 6.92 -15.33
CA GLN A 6 -24.57 7.34 -14.01
C GLN A 6 -24.23 6.15 -13.12
N ASN A 7 -25.08 5.11 -13.11
CA ASN A 7 -24.81 3.90 -12.32
C ASN A 7 -23.53 3.17 -12.76
N LYS A 8 -23.24 3.14 -14.07
CA LYS A 8 -21.99 2.56 -14.61
C LYS A 8 -20.74 3.37 -14.23
N GLU A 9 -20.82 4.70 -14.20
CA GLU A 9 -19.68 5.53 -13.81
C GLU A 9 -19.37 5.43 -12.32
N GLN A 10 -20.41 5.41 -11.48
CA GLN A 10 -20.28 5.19 -10.03
C GLN A 10 -19.69 3.81 -9.71
N GLN A 11 -20.10 2.78 -10.43
CA GLN A 11 -19.56 1.44 -10.27
C GLN A 11 -18.07 1.37 -10.65
N LYS A 12 -17.67 1.99 -11.77
CA LYS A 12 -16.25 2.07 -12.19
C LYS A 12 -15.40 2.82 -11.17
N LEU A 13 -15.91 3.91 -10.60
CA LEU A 13 -15.23 4.70 -9.59
C LEU A 13 -15.01 3.89 -8.31
N ASN A 14 -16.03 3.15 -7.85
CA ASN A 14 -15.93 2.25 -6.70
C ASN A 14 -14.90 1.13 -6.92
N GLU A 15 -14.88 0.51 -8.09
CA GLU A 15 -13.86 -0.50 -8.44
C GLU A 15 -12.45 0.10 -8.47
N HIS A 16 -12.31 1.34 -8.92
CA HIS A 16 -11.02 2.03 -8.92
C HIS A 16 -10.54 2.35 -7.51
N HIS A 17 -11.42 2.87 -6.64
CA HIS A 17 -11.13 3.06 -5.21
C HIS A 17 -10.72 1.75 -4.54
N LEU A 18 -11.48 0.68 -4.75
CA LEU A 18 -11.19 -0.61 -4.15
C LEU A 18 -9.83 -1.16 -4.59
N ARG A 19 -9.47 -1.01 -5.87
CA ARG A 19 -8.16 -1.41 -6.39
C ARG A 19 -7.02 -0.63 -5.74
N LEU A 20 -7.15 0.67 -5.59
CA LEU A 20 -6.13 1.50 -4.93
C LEU A 20 -6.01 1.18 -3.44
N PHE A 21 -7.13 0.96 -2.75
CA PHE A 21 -7.11 0.54 -1.35
C PHE A 21 -6.48 -0.85 -1.17
N ARG A 22 -6.77 -1.80 -2.06
CA ARG A 22 -6.10 -3.11 -2.07
C ARG A 22 -4.59 -2.98 -2.28
N ARG A 23 -4.14 -2.09 -3.17
CA ARG A 23 -2.70 -1.80 -3.34
C ARG A 23 -2.09 -1.22 -2.06
N PHE A 24 -2.76 -0.25 -1.44
CA PHE A 24 -2.33 0.31 -0.16
C PHE A 24 -2.18 -0.80 0.90
N LEU A 25 -3.20 -1.63 1.06
CA LEU A 25 -3.23 -2.70 2.05
C LEU A 25 -2.15 -3.76 1.77
N ALA A 26 -2.00 -4.19 0.52
CA ALA A 26 -0.99 -5.17 0.14
C ALA A 26 0.44 -4.65 0.40
N GLY A 27 0.72 -3.40 0.02
CA GLY A 27 1.99 -2.75 0.32
C GLY A 27 2.25 -2.61 1.82
N GLY A 28 1.23 -2.23 2.59
CA GLY A 28 1.32 -2.11 4.04
C GLY A 28 1.60 -3.44 4.74
N ILE A 29 0.92 -4.52 4.34
CA ILE A 29 1.14 -5.87 4.88
C ILE A 29 2.56 -6.34 4.56
N LEU A 30 3.04 -6.12 3.33
CA LEU A 30 4.41 -6.46 2.93
C LEU A 30 5.43 -5.69 3.79
N MET A 31 5.24 -4.37 3.93
CA MET A 31 6.11 -3.51 4.72
C MET A 31 6.21 -3.97 6.16
N ILE A 32 5.06 -4.19 6.82
CA ILE A 32 5.00 -4.59 8.22
C ILE A 32 5.63 -5.97 8.41
N SER A 33 5.32 -6.94 7.55
CA SER A 33 5.89 -8.29 7.63
C SER A 33 7.42 -8.26 7.53
N CYS A 34 7.97 -7.47 6.61
CA CYS A 34 9.40 -7.29 6.46
C CYS A 34 10.04 -6.61 7.68
N LEU A 35 9.42 -5.56 8.23
CA LEU A 35 9.91 -4.89 9.45
C LEU A 35 9.90 -5.83 10.65
N ILE A 36 8.85 -6.64 10.82
CA ILE A 36 8.81 -7.69 11.85
C ILE A 36 10.01 -8.64 11.66
N GLY A 37 10.33 -9.03 10.43
CA GLY A 37 11.52 -9.83 10.12
C GLY A 37 12.82 -9.17 10.58
N VAL A 38 13.00 -7.87 10.30
CA VAL A 38 14.18 -7.11 10.78
C VAL A 38 14.27 -7.11 12.30
N PHE A 39 13.16 -6.86 13.00
CA PHE A 39 13.12 -6.89 14.46
C PHE A 39 13.46 -8.27 15.01
N MET A 40 12.85 -9.33 14.46
CA MET A 40 13.11 -10.71 14.88
C MET A 40 14.60 -11.08 14.70
N LEU A 41 15.19 -10.72 13.56
CA LEU A 41 16.61 -10.98 13.31
C LEU A 41 17.53 -10.29 14.32
N ASN A 42 17.21 -9.06 14.74
CA ASN A 42 18.04 -8.30 15.68
C ASN A 42 17.82 -8.69 17.16
N ILE A 43 16.68 -9.30 17.49
CA ILE A 43 16.36 -9.71 18.87
C ILE A 43 16.85 -11.14 19.14
N TYR A 44 16.70 -12.05 18.18
CA TYR A 44 16.82 -13.48 18.43
C TYR A 44 18.09 -14.12 17.85
N LEU A 45 18.80 -13.46 16.94
CA LEU A 45 20.05 -13.97 16.38
C LEU A 45 21.25 -13.16 16.89
N GLU A 46 22.35 -13.86 17.12
CA GLU A 46 23.63 -13.20 17.42
C GLU A 46 24.15 -12.42 16.19
N PRO A 47 24.83 -11.29 16.41
CA PRO A 47 25.42 -10.50 15.35
C PRO A 47 26.33 -11.35 14.44
N SER A 48 25.94 -11.48 13.18
CA SER A 48 26.68 -12.27 12.18
C SER A 48 26.46 -11.74 10.77
N LYS A 49 27.39 -12.05 9.86
CA LYS A 49 27.30 -11.61 8.45
C LYS A 49 26.01 -12.07 7.78
N GLU A 50 25.57 -13.28 8.07
CA GLU A 50 24.33 -13.85 7.50
C GLU A 50 23.10 -13.12 8.03
N GLN A 51 23.05 -12.83 9.33
CA GLN A 51 21.97 -12.06 9.95
C GLN A 51 21.88 -10.64 9.37
N GLU A 52 23.01 -9.95 9.18
CA GLU A 52 23.06 -8.63 8.54
C GLU A 52 22.55 -8.63 7.10
N ILE A 53 22.95 -9.63 6.30
CA ILE A 53 22.47 -9.77 4.91
C ILE A 53 20.96 -10.00 4.88
N CYS A 54 20.45 -10.90 5.74
CA CYS A 54 19.03 -11.17 5.85
C CYS A 54 18.25 -9.92 6.30
N ALA A 55 18.79 -9.16 7.26
CA ALA A 55 18.19 -7.91 7.72
C ALA A 55 18.15 -6.86 6.61
N LEU A 56 19.21 -6.75 5.81
CA LEU A 56 19.26 -5.84 4.66
C LEU A 56 18.22 -6.20 3.59
N ILE A 57 18.08 -7.49 3.26
CA ILE A 57 17.06 -7.97 2.31
C ILE A 57 15.65 -7.66 2.83
N ALA A 58 15.39 -7.93 4.11
CA ALA A 58 14.11 -7.61 4.74
C ALA A 58 13.85 -6.09 4.72
N LEU A 59 14.86 -5.27 4.98
CA LEU A 59 14.74 -3.81 4.94
C LEU A 59 14.42 -3.28 3.53
N ILE A 60 15.05 -3.84 2.50
CA ILE A 60 14.71 -3.52 1.09
C ILE A 60 13.26 -3.91 0.80
N GLY A 61 12.83 -5.09 1.23
CA GLY A 61 11.44 -5.54 1.11
C GLY A 61 10.45 -4.60 1.80
N ALA A 62 10.80 -4.11 2.99
CA ALA A 62 10.01 -3.12 3.71
C ALA A 62 9.88 -1.81 2.92
N GLY A 63 11.00 -1.33 2.34
CA GLY A 63 11.01 -0.14 1.48
C GLY A 63 10.09 -0.30 0.26
N ILE A 64 10.16 -1.43 -0.44
CA ILE A 64 9.28 -1.74 -1.58
C ILE A 64 7.80 -1.74 -1.15
N GLY A 65 7.48 -2.42 -0.04
CA GLY A 65 6.13 -2.43 0.53
C GLY A 65 5.63 -1.02 0.85
N GLY A 66 6.48 -0.18 1.43
CA GLY A 66 6.19 1.22 1.73
C GLY A 66 5.87 2.05 0.49
N VAL A 67 6.65 1.91 -0.60
CA VAL A 67 6.39 2.60 -1.88
C VAL A 67 5.05 2.16 -2.49
N ILE A 68 4.75 0.86 -2.48
CA ILE A 68 3.46 0.33 -2.97
C ILE A 68 2.30 0.89 -2.13
N ALA A 69 2.45 0.89 -0.81
CA ALA A 69 1.45 1.42 0.11
C ALA A 69 1.19 2.91 -0.17
N LEU A 70 2.26 3.70 -0.21
CA LEU A 70 2.24 5.13 -0.43
C LEU A 70 1.56 5.49 -1.75
N THR A 71 1.96 4.86 -2.85
CA THR A 71 1.36 5.12 -4.17
C THR A 71 -0.14 4.74 -4.22
N GLY A 72 -0.55 3.65 -3.55
CA GLY A 72 -1.95 3.28 -3.41
C GLY A 72 -2.77 4.33 -2.65
N TYR A 73 -2.23 4.85 -1.56
CA TYR A 73 -2.91 5.86 -0.73
C TYR A 73 -2.94 7.24 -1.37
N ILE A 74 -1.85 7.69 -1.99
CA ILE A 74 -1.82 8.93 -2.78
C ILE A 74 -2.90 8.89 -3.86
N GLY A 75 -3.02 7.78 -4.59
CA GLY A 75 -4.08 7.61 -5.58
C GLY A 75 -5.50 7.77 -4.99
N LEU A 76 -5.74 7.21 -3.81
CA LEU A 76 -7.02 7.39 -3.09
C LEU A 76 -7.26 8.84 -2.71
N MET A 77 -6.23 9.53 -2.19
CA MET A 77 -6.31 10.94 -1.81
C MET A 77 -6.64 11.81 -3.01
N THR A 78 -5.98 11.62 -4.15
CA THR A 78 -6.25 12.39 -5.37
C THR A 78 -7.71 12.27 -5.83
N ILE A 79 -8.29 11.06 -5.79
CA ILE A 79 -9.68 10.87 -6.17
C ILE A 79 -10.63 11.54 -5.19
N ARG A 80 -10.37 11.40 -3.88
CA ARG A 80 -11.17 12.05 -2.84
C ARG A 80 -11.13 13.57 -2.97
N PHE A 81 -9.93 14.13 -3.16
CA PHE A 81 -9.76 15.57 -3.36
C PHE A 81 -10.57 16.09 -4.56
N ARG A 82 -10.51 15.36 -5.68
CA ARG A 82 -11.30 15.72 -6.87
C ARG A 82 -12.81 15.69 -6.59
N GLN A 83 -13.29 14.66 -5.88
CA GLN A 83 -14.71 14.57 -5.49
C GLN A 83 -15.15 15.69 -4.53
N PHE A 84 -14.26 16.17 -3.66
CA PHE A 84 -14.55 17.31 -2.79
C PHE A 84 -14.65 18.61 -3.59
N ILE A 85 -13.67 18.88 -4.47
CA ILE A 85 -13.67 20.09 -5.31
C ILE A 85 -14.86 20.11 -6.29
N GLU A 86 -15.25 18.96 -6.87
CA GLU A 86 -16.41 18.88 -7.77
C GLU A 86 -17.77 18.99 -7.04
N ARG A 87 -17.79 18.95 -5.70
CA ARG A 87 -19.00 19.11 -4.89
C ARG A 87 -19.24 20.54 -4.38
N ASP A 88 -18.21 21.38 -4.39
CA ASP A 88 -18.28 22.82 -4.04
C ASP A 88 -18.51 23.67 -5.30
#